data_AF-A0A1I3WJH7-F1
#
_entry.id   AF-A0A1I3WJH7-F1
#
_cell.length_a   1.000
_cell.length_b   1.000
_cell.length_c   1.000
_cell.angle_alpha   90.00
_cell.angle_beta   90.00
_cell.angle_gamma   90.00
#
_symmetry.space_group_name_H-M   'P 1'
#
loop_
_entity.id
_entity.type
_entity.pdbx_description
1 polymer ?
#
loop_
_entity_poly.entity_id
_entity_poly.type
_entity_poly.pdbx_seq_one_letter_code
_entity_poly.pdbx_strand_id
1 'polypeptide(L)'
;MFEEITGEPWVQVALPYWPYLAGVAVVILVVVALKRLFRKRTTFVILDGSNVMYWHNRTPKLKTVRLAVDEAITKGYVPVVWFDANVGYLVSDKYMGPGRLANELGLSAKQVLVSPRGTPADPLILQMAKFDNIRIITNDRYRDWEDDFEILRQQDLLVRGHWSRGRVHLKGLPALG
;
A
#
# COMPACT_ATOMS: atom_id res chain seq x y z
N MET A 1 -86.15 -9.51 6.99
CA MET A 1 -85.09 -10.53 6.97
C MET A 1 -83.97 -9.97 6.13
N PHE A 2 -82.94 -9.43 6.76
CA PHE A 2 -81.53 -9.36 6.30
C PHE A 2 -80.79 -8.66 7.45
N GLU A 3 -80.21 -9.48 8.34
CA GLU A 3 -79.32 -9.01 9.39
C GLU A 3 -78.01 -8.54 8.77
N GLU A 4 -77.61 -7.32 9.11
CA GLU A 4 -76.32 -6.76 8.76
C GLU A 4 -75.27 -7.35 9.71
N ILE A 5 -74.54 -8.36 9.22
CA ILE A 5 -73.43 -8.99 9.93
C ILE A 5 -72.27 -8.00 9.97
N THR A 6 -72.17 -7.23 11.05
CA THR A 6 -70.97 -6.43 11.38
C THR A 6 -70.01 -7.32 12.14
N GLY A 7 -69.11 -7.99 11.42
CA GLY A 7 -68.11 -8.88 12.01
C GLY A 7 -66.76 -8.76 11.31
N GLU A 8 -65.93 -7.80 11.73
CA GLU A 8 -64.49 -7.83 11.48
C GLU A 8 -63.74 -7.61 12.81
N PRO A 9 -63.45 -8.67 13.60
CA PRO A 9 -62.69 -8.54 14.84
C PRO A 9 -61.20 -8.94 14.67
N TRP A 10 -60.63 -8.88 13.47
CA TRP A 10 -59.23 -9.27 13.23
C TRP A 10 -58.22 -8.14 13.10
N VAL A 11 -58.63 -6.87 13.25
CA VAL A 11 -57.67 -5.73 13.23
C VAL A 11 -56.90 -5.61 14.57
N GLN A 12 -56.88 -6.68 15.37
CA GLN A 12 -56.05 -6.72 16.58
C GLN A 12 -54.57 -6.88 16.22
N VAL A 13 -53.90 -5.72 16.21
CA VAL A 13 -52.56 -5.51 16.76
C VAL A 13 -51.43 -6.25 16.02
N ALA A 14 -51.30 -5.99 14.72
CA ALA A 14 -49.95 -5.96 14.16
C ALA A 14 -49.27 -4.70 14.73
N LEU A 15 -48.60 -4.82 15.88
CA LEU A 15 -47.73 -3.76 16.36
C LEU A 15 -46.84 -3.34 15.19
N PRO A 16 -46.88 -2.07 14.75
CA PRO A 16 -46.09 -1.64 13.62
C PRO A 16 -44.62 -1.74 14.02
N TYR A 17 -43.95 -2.81 13.61
CA TYR A 17 -42.52 -2.99 13.87
C TYR A 17 -41.64 -2.09 12.99
N TRP A 18 -42.26 -1.40 12.01
CA TRP A 18 -41.57 -0.54 11.04
C TRP A 18 -40.74 0.62 11.65
N PRO A 19 -41.11 1.25 12.79
CA PRO A 19 -40.27 2.27 13.41
C PRO A 19 -39.00 1.68 14.02
N TYR A 20 -39.06 0.46 14.56
CA TYR A 20 -37.89 -0.25 15.07
C TYR A 20 -36.96 -0.67 13.93
N LEU A 21 -37.53 -1.18 12.83
CA LEU A 21 -36.76 -1.50 11.62
C LEU A 21 -36.10 -0.25 11.01
N ALA A 22 -36.82 0.88 10.98
CA ALA A 22 -36.27 2.16 10.54
C ALA A 22 -35.14 2.64 11.47
N GLY A 23 -35.32 2.53 12.80
CA GLY A 23 -34.29 2.87 13.79
C GLY A 23 -33.02 2.04 13.61
N VAL A 24 -33.14 0.72 13.43
CA VAL A 24 -31.99 -0.17 13.17
C VAL A 24 -31.30 0.21 11.85
N ALA A 25 -32.05 0.48 10.79
CA ALA A 25 -31.48 0.91 9.52
C ALA A 25 -30.69 2.22 9.64
N VAL A 26 -31.22 3.21 10.37
CA VAL A 26 -30.53 4.47 10.64
C VAL A 26 -29.23 4.24 11.42
N VAL A 27 -29.26 3.40 12.46
CA VAL A 27 -28.05 3.06 13.23
C VAL A 27 -27.00 2.39 12.34
N ILE A 28 -27.39 1.44 11.49
CA ILE A 28 -26.47 0.79 10.55
C ILE A 28 -25.87 1.83 9.58
N LEU A 29 -26.69 2.72 9.02
CA LEU A 29 -26.23 3.76 8.11
C LEU A 29 -25.26 4.73 8.79
N VAL A 30 -25.55 5.15 10.03
CA VAL A 30 -24.66 5.99 10.84
C VAL A 30 -23.35 5.27 11.11
N VAL A 31 -23.38 4.00 11.53
CA VAL A 31 -22.17 3.20 11.78
C VAL A 31 -21.34 3.05 10.50
N VAL A 32 -21.97 2.79 9.35
CA VAL A 32 -21.27 2.69 8.06
C VAL A 32 -20.69 4.04 7.64
N ALA A 33 -21.44 5.12 7.78
CA ALA A 33 -20.99 6.48 7.48
C ALA A 33 -19.81 6.88 8.36
N LEU A 34 -19.90 6.67 9.68
CA LEU A 34 -18.80 6.90 10.62
C LEU A 34 -17.58 6.04 10.25
N LYS A 35 -17.75 4.73 9.98
CA LYS A 35 -16.64 3.87 9.53
C LYS A 35 -15.99 4.37 8.24
N ARG A 36 -16.76 4.91 7.30
CA ARG A 36 -16.23 5.49 6.05
C ARG A 36 -15.49 6.80 6.30
N LEU A 37 -16.03 7.67 7.15
CA LEU A 37 -15.41 8.94 7.55
C LEU A 37 -14.08 8.72 8.30
N PHE A 38 -14.01 7.68 9.13
CA PHE A 38 -12.81 7.31 9.87
C PHE A 38 -11.92 6.29 9.16
N ARG A 39 -12.21 5.94 7.89
CA ARG A 39 -11.35 5.01 7.15
C ARG A 39 -10.04 5.73 6.80
N LYS A 40 -8.95 5.37 7.50
CA LYS A 40 -7.60 5.89 7.19
C LYS A 40 -7.34 5.70 5.69
N ARG A 41 -7.00 6.78 4.99
CA ARG A 41 -6.57 6.70 3.59
C ARG A 41 -5.25 5.94 3.56
N THR A 42 -5.21 4.85 2.82
CA THR A 42 -3.97 4.14 2.56
C THR A 42 -3.06 5.04 1.73
N THR A 43 -1.87 5.35 2.23
CA THR A 43 -0.86 6.10 1.47
C THR A 43 0.27 5.14 1.10
N PHE A 44 0.39 4.87 -0.20
CA PHE A 44 1.42 3.98 -0.70
C PHE A 44 2.76 4.70 -0.83
N VAL A 45 3.84 3.93 -0.80
CA VAL A 45 5.20 4.36 -1.15
C VAL A 45 5.89 3.24 -1.91
N ILE A 46 6.61 3.58 -2.98
CA ILE A 46 7.37 2.61 -3.75
C ILE A 46 8.79 2.55 -3.19
N LEU A 47 9.35 1.35 -3.01
CA LEU A 47 10.77 1.16 -2.71
C LEU A 47 11.43 0.55 -3.94
N ASP A 48 12.50 1.18 -4.40
CA ASP A 48 13.44 0.58 -5.34
C ASP A 48 14.34 -0.38 -4.56
N GLY A 49 13.93 -1.64 -4.46
CA GLY A 49 14.63 -2.67 -3.71
C GLY A 49 16.02 -2.97 -4.28
N SER A 50 16.17 -2.91 -5.61
CA SER A 50 17.46 -3.06 -6.30
C SER A 50 18.45 -1.98 -5.90
N ASN A 51 18.01 -0.74 -5.71
CA ASN A 51 18.86 0.33 -5.20
C ASN A 51 19.10 0.22 -3.69
N VAL A 52 18.03 0.03 -2.92
CA VAL A 52 18.04 0.06 -1.44
C VAL A 52 18.92 -1.04 -0.86
N MET A 53 18.96 -2.23 -1.48
CA MET A 53 19.76 -3.35 -0.98
C MET A 53 21.25 -3.04 -0.88
N TYR A 54 21.76 -2.04 -1.60
CA TYR A 54 23.16 -1.63 -1.59
C TYR A 54 23.50 -0.51 -0.57
N TRP A 55 22.53 0.03 0.15
CA TRP A 55 22.78 1.18 1.06
C TRP A 55 23.71 0.85 2.24
N HIS A 56 23.91 -0.44 2.55
CA HIS A 56 24.84 -0.88 3.57
C HIS A 56 26.11 -1.48 2.93
N ASN A 57 27.21 -0.74 3.02
CA ASN A 57 28.55 -1.13 2.53
C ASN A 57 28.62 -1.47 1.03
N ARG A 58 27.67 -0.99 0.21
CA ARG A 58 27.60 -1.29 -1.23
C ARG A 58 27.56 -2.79 -1.56
N THR A 59 27.03 -3.59 -0.65
CA THR A 59 26.84 -5.03 -0.84
C THR A 59 25.33 -5.32 -0.87
N PRO A 60 24.84 -6.15 -1.81
CA PRO A 60 23.42 -6.48 -1.89
C PRO A 60 22.94 -7.21 -0.63
N LYS A 61 22.03 -6.59 0.13
CA LYS A 61 21.47 -7.16 1.37
C LYS A 61 19.98 -6.93 1.50
N LEU A 62 19.18 -8.00 1.50
CA LEU A 62 17.72 -7.93 1.74
C LEU A 62 17.39 -7.36 3.12
N LYS A 63 18.24 -7.58 4.13
CA LYS A 63 18.09 -6.97 5.46
C LYS A 63 18.01 -5.44 5.40
N THR A 64 18.76 -4.81 4.49
CA THR A 64 18.73 -3.36 4.30
C THR A 64 17.37 -2.92 3.76
N VAL A 65 16.83 -3.65 2.78
CA VAL A 65 15.49 -3.40 2.22
C VAL A 65 14.41 -3.58 3.28
N ARG A 66 14.47 -4.66 4.07
CA ARG A 66 13.54 -4.89 5.18
C ARG A 66 13.52 -3.74 6.17
N LEU A 67 14.68 -3.22 6.55
CA LEU A 67 14.74 -2.08 7.48
C LEU A 67 14.18 -0.79 6.87
N ALA A 68 14.30 -0.59 5.55
CA ALA A 68 13.64 0.52 4.86
C ALA A 68 12.11 0.35 4.82
N VAL A 69 11.64 -0.89 4.62
CA VAL A 69 10.22 -1.27 4.69
C VAL A 69 9.66 -0.97 6.09
N ASP A 70 10.35 -1.42 7.14
CA ASP A 70 9.94 -1.21 8.53
C ASP A 70 9.85 0.28 8.89
N GLU A 71 10.81 1.09 8.43
CA GLU A 71 10.82 2.54 8.63
C GLU A 71 9.65 3.22 7.89
N ALA A 72 9.32 2.78 6.67
CA ALA A 72 8.18 3.29 5.92
C ALA A 72 6.84 2.94 6.60
N ILE A 73 6.70 1.70 7.09
CA ILE A 73 5.52 1.24 7.83
C ILE A 73 5.37 2.02 9.14
N THR A 74 6.47 2.24 9.86
CA THR A 74 6.49 3.03 11.10
C THR A 74 6.02 4.47 10.87
N LYS A 75 6.30 5.03 9.68
CA LYS A 75 5.80 6.35 9.24
C LYS A 75 4.36 6.33 8.74
N GLY A 76 3.67 5.19 8.75
CA GLY A 76 2.25 5.05 8.38
C GLY A 76 1.98 4.76 6.89
N TYR A 77 3.01 4.43 6.11
CA TYR A 77 2.86 4.11 4.69
C TYR A 77 2.67 2.62 4.44
N VAL A 78 2.07 2.29 3.30
CA VAL A 78 2.03 0.93 2.78
C VAL A 78 3.09 0.77 1.69
N PRO A 79 4.20 0.05 1.94
CA PRO A 79 5.26 -0.10 0.98
C PRO A 79 4.90 -1.11 -0.13
N VAL A 80 5.32 -0.79 -1.35
CA VAL A 80 5.40 -1.69 -2.51
C VAL A 80 6.85 -1.70 -2.99
N VAL A 81 7.48 -2.87 -3.01
CA VAL A 81 8.90 -3.02 -3.33
C VAL A 81 9.05 -3.56 -4.74
N TRP A 82 9.84 -2.86 -5.56
CA TRP A 82 10.25 -3.32 -6.89
C TRP A 82 11.68 -3.82 -6.87
N PHE A 83 11.94 -4.86 -7.63
CA PHE A 83 13.27 -5.38 -7.88
C PHE A 83 13.48 -5.63 -9.37
N ASP A 84 14.74 -5.59 -9.80
CA ASP A 84 15.14 -6.08 -11.11
C ASP A 84 15.08 -7.61 -11.18
N ALA A 85 14.96 -8.12 -12.40
CA ALA A 85 14.94 -9.56 -12.69
C ALA A 85 16.16 -10.33 -12.15
N ASN A 86 17.29 -9.67 -11.88
CA ASN A 86 18.52 -10.30 -11.39
C ASN A 86 18.60 -10.41 -9.85
N VAL A 87 17.67 -9.80 -9.10
CA VAL A 87 17.76 -9.70 -7.62
C VAL A 87 18.04 -11.04 -6.96
N GLY A 88 17.39 -12.11 -7.43
CA GLY A 88 17.50 -13.42 -6.83
C GLY A 88 18.92 -13.99 -6.85
N TYR A 89 19.72 -13.65 -7.87
CA TYR A 89 21.13 -14.05 -7.99
C TYR A 89 22.06 -13.19 -7.14
N LEU A 90 21.65 -11.97 -6.78
CA LEU A 90 22.49 -11.03 -6.02
C LEU A 90 22.42 -11.26 -4.50
N VAL A 91 21.33 -11.86 -4.01
CA VAL A 91 21.06 -12.01 -2.57
C VAL A 91 21.01 -13.46 -2.09
N SER A 92 21.16 -14.42 -3.01
CA SER A 92 21.05 -15.85 -2.74
C SER A 92 21.73 -16.66 -3.84
N ASP A 93 22.40 -17.75 -3.47
CA ASP A 93 23.00 -18.71 -4.42
C ASP A 93 21.96 -19.53 -5.21
N LYS A 94 20.67 -19.35 -4.89
CA LYS A 94 19.53 -20.03 -5.53
C LYS A 94 18.52 -19.00 -6.05
N TYR A 95 17.86 -19.32 -7.16
CA TYR A 95 16.76 -18.53 -7.69
C TYR A 95 15.73 -18.19 -6.60
N MET A 96 15.41 -16.91 -6.47
CA MET A 96 14.48 -16.38 -5.47
C MET A 96 13.35 -15.67 -6.20
N GLY A 97 12.17 -16.30 -6.22
CA GLY A 97 10.97 -15.69 -6.79
C GLY A 97 10.29 -14.68 -5.86
N PRO A 98 9.26 -13.95 -6.34
CA PRO A 98 8.58 -12.89 -5.59
C PRO A 98 8.07 -13.32 -4.21
N GLY A 99 7.54 -14.54 -4.08
CA GLY A 99 7.04 -15.05 -2.79
C GLY A 99 8.14 -15.21 -1.73
N ARG A 100 9.34 -15.66 -2.10
CA ARG A 100 10.45 -15.78 -1.15
C ARG A 100 11.00 -14.40 -0.77
N LEU A 101 11.13 -13.48 -1.74
CA LEU A 101 11.48 -12.08 -1.46
C LEU A 101 10.48 -11.45 -0.48
N ALA A 102 9.19 -11.62 -0.71
CA ALA A 102 8.14 -11.11 0.17
C ALA A 102 8.27 -11.64 1.60
N ASN A 103 8.52 -12.94 1.77
CA ASN A 103 8.75 -13.53 3.09
C ASN A 103 9.98 -12.93 3.81
N GLU A 104 11.09 -12.76 3.11
CA GLU A 104 12.31 -12.15 3.68
C GLU A 104 12.07 -10.71 4.15
N LEU A 105 11.26 -9.96 3.40
CA LEU A 105 10.90 -8.57 3.69
C LEU A 105 9.75 -8.43 4.70
N GLY A 106 9.08 -9.52 5.09
CA GLY A 106 7.89 -9.46 5.95
C GLY A 106 6.68 -8.80 5.28
N LEU A 107 6.59 -8.89 3.95
CA LEU A 107 5.53 -8.31 3.13
C LEU A 107 4.62 -9.38 2.53
N SER A 108 3.43 -8.99 2.10
CA SER A 108 2.62 -9.86 1.25
C SER A 108 3.22 -9.98 -0.15
N ALA A 109 3.02 -11.12 -0.83
CA ALA A 109 3.53 -11.32 -2.19
C ALA A 109 3.00 -10.29 -3.20
N LYS A 110 1.85 -9.66 -2.93
CA LYS A 110 1.28 -8.59 -3.77
C LYS A 110 2.02 -7.26 -3.66
N GLN A 111 2.82 -7.09 -2.60
CA GLN A 111 3.61 -5.88 -2.36
C GLN A 111 5.05 -6.01 -2.85
N VAL A 112 5.43 -7.16 -3.43
CA VAL A 112 6.77 -7.36 -3.98
C VAL A 112 6.66 -7.69 -5.45
N LEU A 113 7.20 -6.81 -6.28
CA LEU A 113 7.17 -6.89 -7.73
C LEU A 113 8.60 -7.07 -8.25
N VAL A 114 8.75 -7.90 -9.27
CA VAL A 114 10.03 -8.18 -9.93
C VAL A 114 9.86 -7.88 -11.40
N SER A 115 10.77 -7.11 -11.98
CA SER A 115 10.71 -6.78 -13.41
C SER A 115 10.85 -8.04 -14.27
N PRO A 116 10.22 -8.06 -15.46
CA PRO A 116 10.46 -9.12 -16.44
C PRO A 116 11.94 -9.19 -16.82
N ARG A 117 12.40 -10.39 -17.18
CA ARG A 117 13.78 -10.57 -17.67
C ARG A 117 14.00 -9.71 -18.93
N GLY A 118 15.11 -8.97 -18.94
CA GLY A 118 15.46 -8.08 -20.05
C GLY A 118 14.77 -6.71 -19.99
N THR A 119 13.97 -6.45 -18.95
CA THR A 119 13.32 -5.16 -18.73
C THR A 119 13.88 -4.51 -17.46
N PRO A 120 14.43 -3.28 -17.53
CA PRO A 120 14.82 -2.53 -16.35
C PRO A 120 13.62 -2.26 -15.43
N ALA A 121 13.80 -2.30 -14.11
CA ALA A 121 12.74 -1.97 -13.16
C ALA A 121 12.40 -0.47 -13.14
N ASP A 122 13.39 0.41 -13.35
CA ASP A 122 13.25 1.87 -13.32
C ASP A 122 12.03 2.42 -14.08
N PRO A 123 11.82 2.14 -15.38
CA PRO A 123 10.67 2.68 -16.10
C PRO A 123 9.34 2.16 -15.55
N LEU A 124 9.30 0.94 -14.99
CA LEU A 124 8.09 0.38 -14.37
C LEU A 124 7.79 1.09 -13.04
N ILE A 125 8.83 1.37 -12.25
CA ILE A 125 8.75 2.15 -11.01
C ILE A 125 8.24 3.57 -11.31
N LEU A 126 8.85 4.25 -12.28
CA LEU A 126 8.50 5.62 -12.65
C LEU A 126 7.08 5.72 -13.22
N GLN A 127 6.66 4.75 -14.05
CA GLN A 127 5.28 4.67 -14.53
C GLN A 127 4.30 4.51 -13.37
N MET A 128 4.54 3.57 -12.46
CA MET A 128 3.66 3.35 -11.30
C MET A 128 3.58 4.59 -10.41
N ALA A 129 4.71 5.23 -10.14
CA ALA A 129 4.76 6.47 -9.37
C ALA A 129 3.95 7.59 -10.02
N LYS A 130 4.01 7.69 -11.36
CA LYS A 130 3.26 8.69 -12.14
C LYS A 130 1.76 8.50 -12.09
N PHE A 131 1.27 7.27 -12.24
CA PHE A 131 -0.17 7.02 -12.26
C PHE A 131 -0.85 7.36 -10.92
N ASP A 132 -0.18 7.05 -9.81
CA ASP A 132 -0.78 7.13 -8.48
C ASP A 132 -0.25 8.29 -7.62
N ASN A 133 0.61 9.15 -8.18
CA ASN A 133 1.34 10.22 -7.48
C ASN A 133 2.05 9.71 -6.21
N ILE A 134 2.71 8.56 -6.33
CA ILE A 134 3.36 7.85 -5.24
C ILE A 134 4.84 8.24 -5.16
N ARG A 135 5.34 8.50 -3.94
CA ARG A 135 6.76 8.76 -3.69
C ARG A 135 7.60 7.50 -3.84
N ILE A 136 8.85 7.66 -4.25
CA ILE A 136 9.80 6.57 -4.51
C ILE A 136 10.97 6.67 -3.52
N ILE A 137 11.16 5.64 -2.71
CA ILE A 137 12.31 5.48 -1.84
C ILE A 137 13.45 4.89 -2.66
N THR A 138 14.44 5.72 -2.96
CA THR A 138 15.64 5.36 -3.72
C THR A 138 16.75 6.39 -3.48
N ASN A 139 18.00 6.00 -3.66
CA ASN A 139 19.13 6.94 -3.79
C ASN A 139 19.54 7.19 -5.24
N ASP A 140 18.89 6.52 -6.20
CA ASP A 140 19.08 6.78 -7.63
C ASP A 140 18.39 8.07 -8.08
N ARG A 141 18.99 8.76 -9.04
CA ARG A 141 18.40 9.93 -9.68
C ARG A 141 17.61 9.55 -10.94
N TYR A 142 17.74 8.32 -11.44
CA TYR A 142 17.14 7.86 -12.70
C TYR A 142 17.52 8.75 -13.88
N ARG A 143 18.80 9.15 -13.95
CA ARG A 143 19.29 10.13 -14.94
C ARG A 143 19.02 9.72 -16.37
N ASP A 144 19.14 8.43 -16.66
CA ASP A 144 18.93 7.85 -17.98
C ASP A 144 17.46 7.96 -18.43
N TRP A 145 16.54 8.27 -17.52
CA TRP A 145 15.10 8.36 -17.74
C TRP A 145 14.54 9.80 -17.59
N GLU A 146 15.38 10.80 -17.32
CA GLU A 146 14.96 12.19 -17.07
C GLU A 146 14.23 12.82 -18.26
N ASP A 147 14.62 12.46 -19.49
CA ASP A 147 13.99 12.97 -20.72
C ASP A 147 12.63 12.32 -20.99
N ASP A 148 12.43 11.07 -20.57
CA ASP A 148 11.19 10.31 -20.78
C ASP A 148 10.15 10.54 -19.67
N PHE A 149 10.60 10.91 -18.47
CA PHE A 149 9.75 10.99 -17.28
C PHE A 149 9.83 12.35 -16.58
N GLU A 150 9.00 13.29 -17.02
CA GLU A 150 8.87 14.62 -16.40
C GLU A 150 8.58 14.60 -14.90
N ILE A 151 7.97 13.52 -14.38
CA ILE A 151 7.69 13.38 -12.94
C ILE A 151 8.97 13.46 -12.09
N LEU A 152 10.13 13.10 -12.64
CA LEU A 152 11.43 13.21 -11.96
C LEU A 152 11.80 14.65 -11.57
N ARG A 153 11.16 15.66 -12.19
CA ARG A 153 11.34 17.08 -11.85
C ARG A 153 10.62 17.49 -10.56
N GLN A 154 9.75 16.63 -10.02
CA GLN A 154 9.03 16.90 -8.77
C GLN A 154 9.95 16.73 -7.56
N GLN A 155 10.08 17.78 -6.74
CA GLN A 155 11.04 17.82 -5.63
C GLN A 155 10.79 16.76 -4.54
N ASP A 156 9.52 16.37 -4.34
CA ASP A 156 9.12 15.44 -3.28
C ASP A 156 8.86 14.00 -3.76
N LEU A 157 9.12 13.72 -5.04
CA LEU A 157 8.96 12.37 -5.59
C LEU A 157 9.97 11.40 -4.97
N LEU A 158 11.25 11.78 -4.95
CA LEU A 158 12.35 10.89 -4.56
C LEU A 158 12.69 11.07 -3.07
N VAL A 159 12.39 10.03 -2.29
CA VAL A 159 12.72 9.94 -0.88
C VAL A 159 14.09 9.28 -0.74
N ARG A 160 15.05 10.04 -0.23
CA ARG A 160 16.42 9.55 -0.01
C ARG A 160 16.52 8.80 1.30
N GLY A 161 17.47 7.88 1.41
CA GLY A 161 17.72 7.19 2.66
C GLY A 161 19.19 6.89 2.90
N HIS A 162 19.53 6.52 4.12
CA HIS A 162 20.87 6.10 4.45
C HIS A 162 20.87 5.04 5.55
N TRP A 163 21.93 4.24 5.54
CA TRP A 163 22.23 3.30 6.62
C TRP A 163 23.02 4.00 7.72
N SER A 164 22.63 3.81 8.97
CA SER A 164 23.39 4.26 10.14
C SER A 164 23.12 3.36 11.34
N ARG A 165 24.17 2.93 12.04
CA ARG A 165 24.10 2.20 13.32
C ARG A 165 23.10 1.03 13.32
N GLY A 166 23.04 0.24 12.25
CA GLY A 166 22.15 -0.92 12.17
C GLY A 166 20.72 -0.63 11.75
N ARG A 167 20.40 0.62 11.37
CA ARG A 167 19.06 1.07 10.95
C ARG A 167 19.13 1.78 9.60
N VAL A 168 17.97 1.85 8.94
CA VAL A 168 17.74 2.69 7.78
C VAL A 168 16.95 3.92 8.22
N HIS A 169 17.35 5.09 7.73
CA HIS A 169 16.64 6.34 7.95
C HIS A 169 16.19 6.92 6.62
N LEU A 170 14.91 7.25 6.50
CA LEU A 170 14.31 7.86 5.31
C LEU A 170 14.20 9.38 5.49
N LYS A 171 14.92 10.13 4.65
CA LYS A 171 14.91 11.58 4.60
C LYS A 171 13.85 12.07 3.61
N GLY A 172 12.98 12.97 4.04
CA GLY A 172 11.93 13.54 3.19
C GLY A 172 10.62 12.73 3.15
N LEU A 173 10.54 11.63 3.90
CA LEU A 173 9.28 10.93 4.14
C LEU A 173 8.69 11.41 5.49
N PRO A 174 7.64 12.26 5.48
CA PRO A 174 6.98 12.70 6.71
C PRO A 174 6.28 11.53 7.40
N ALA A 175 6.00 11.61 8.69
CA ALA A 175 5.16 10.61 9.35
C ALA A 175 3.67 10.96 9.16
N LEU A 176 2.85 9.97 8.82
CA LEU A 176 1.40 10.07 8.73
C LEU A 176 0.81 9.75 10.12
N GLY A 177 0.82 10.73 11.01
CA GLY A 177 0.18 10.66 12.33
C GLY A 177 -1.33 10.47 12.22
#